data_AF-A0A392Q5N6-F1
#
_entry.id   AF-A0A392Q5N6-F1
#
_cell.length_a   1.000
_cell.length_b   1.000
_cell.length_c   1.000
_cell.angle_alpha   90.00
_cell.angle_beta   90.00
_cell.angle_gamma   90.00
#
_symmetry.space_group_name_H-M   'P 1'
#
loop_
_entity.id
_entity.type
_entity.pdbx_description
1 polymer ?
#
loop_
_entity_poly.entity_id
_entity_poly.type
_entity_poly.pdbx_seq_one_letter_code
_entity_poly.pdbx_strand_id
1 'polypeptide(L)'
;MGYVEANKVLKKAKSTGKKAEIWPYVPYNMVAHPYAAPSYDKKAPPGYVRRLETTGIVTTYDEPRITTMFSDENPNACSIM
;
A
#
# COMPACT_ATOMS: atom_id res chain seq x y z
N MET A 1 7.06 -21.52 -15.18
CA MET A 1 7.00 -20.33 -14.31
C MET A 1 8.11 -20.47 -13.27
N GLY A 2 9.17 -19.66 -13.36
CA GLY A 2 10.33 -19.75 -12.46
C GLY A 2 10.09 -18.94 -11.19
N TYR A 3 10.02 -19.60 -10.04
CA TYR A 3 9.95 -18.94 -8.75
C TYR A 3 11.37 -18.71 -8.22
N VAL A 4 11.71 -17.45 -7.95
CA VAL A 4 13.01 -17.08 -7.38
C VAL A 4 12.78 -16.59 -5.96
N GLU A 5 13.43 -17.24 -4.99
CA GLU A 5 13.31 -16.87 -3.59
C GLU A 5 14.18 -15.63 -3.28
N ALA A 6 13.55 -14.55 -2.83
CA ALA A 6 14.22 -13.28 -2.58
C ALA A 6 15.37 -13.39 -1.55
N ASN A 7 15.26 -14.21 -0.51
CA ASN A 7 16.32 -14.32 0.49
C ASN A 7 17.57 -15.02 -0.06
N LYS A 8 17.42 -16.02 -0.95
CA LYS A 8 18.58 -16.65 -1.62
C LYS A 8 19.32 -15.65 -2.48
N VAL A 9 18.59 -14.80 -3.22
CA VAL A 9 19.19 -13.73 -4.03
C VAL A 9 19.91 -12.73 -3.13
N LEU A 10 19.27 -12.29 -2.04
CA LEU A 10 19.89 -11.36 -1.09
C LEU A 10 21.16 -11.93 -0.45
N LYS A 11 21.16 -13.21 -0.04
CA LYS A 11 22.33 -13.90 0.50
C LYS A 11 23.47 -13.94 -0.51
N LYS A 12 23.19 -14.28 -1.77
CA LYS A 12 24.19 -14.28 -2.85
C LYS A 12 24.71 -12.87 -3.12
N ALA A 13 23.86 -11.85 -3.19
CA ALA A 13 24.28 -10.47 -3.34
C ALA A 13 25.20 -10.01 -2.19
N LYS A 14 24.84 -10.32 -0.94
CA LYS A 14 25.68 -10.02 0.25
C LYS A 14 27.02 -10.76 0.25
N SER A 15 27.08 -11.97 -0.30
CA SER A 15 28.34 -12.74 -0.40
C SER A 15 29.40 -12.07 -1.29
N THR A 16 29.02 -11.10 -2.12
CA THR A 16 29.97 -10.28 -2.89
C THR A 16 30.69 -9.20 -2.07
N GLY A 17 30.41 -9.11 -0.76
CA GLY A 17 31.03 -8.15 0.16
C GLY A 17 30.43 -6.74 0.10
N LYS A 18 29.46 -6.50 -0.79
CA LYS A 18 28.75 -5.22 -0.90
C LYS A 18 27.50 -5.21 -0.02
N LYS A 19 27.16 -4.04 0.53
CA LYS A 19 25.89 -3.83 1.22
C LYS A 19 24.74 -3.96 0.21
N ALA A 20 23.89 -4.96 0.41
CA ALA A 20 22.72 -5.22 -0.42
C ALA A 20 21.47 -5.35 0.47
N GLU A 21 20.42 -4.65 0.07
CA GLU A 21 19.09 -4.66 0.70
C GLU A 21 18.04 -4.92 -0.38
N ILE A 22 16.90 -5.48 -0.01
CA ILE A 22 15.80 -5.70 -0.95
C ILE A 22 15.25 -4.34 -1.36
N TRP A 23 15.01 -4.18 -2.65
CA TRP A 23 14.43 -2.96 -3.17
C TRP A 23 13.04 -2.72 -2.57
N PRO A 24 12.81 -1.58 -1.88
CA PRO A 24 11.59 -1.39 -1.10
C PRO A 24 10.37 -0.99 -1.93
N TYR A 25 10.55 -0.64 -3.21
CA TYR A 25 9.47 -0.15 -4.06
C TYR A 25 8.89 -1.24 -4.95
N VAL A 26 7.57 -1.20 -5.13
CA VAL A 26 6.79 -2.10 -5.97
C VAL A 26 5.96 -1.31 -6.98
N PRO A 27 5.59 -1.91 -8.12
CA PRO A 27 4.67 -1.30 -9.07
C PRO A 27 3.36 -0.88 -8.40
N TYR A 28 2.84 0.29 -8.78
CA TYR A 28 1.63 0.87 -8.17
C TYR A 28 0.40 -0.04 -8.25
N ASN A 29 0.30 -0.87 -9.30
CA ASN A 29 -0.80 -1.80 -9.54
C ASN A 29 -0.80 -3.02 -8.60
N MET A 30 0.29 -3.27 -7.87
CA MET A 30 0.40 -4.36 -6.90
C MET A 30 0.00 -3.94 -5.48
N VAL A 31 -0.35 -2.67 -5.28
CA VAL A 31 -0.71 -2.11 -3.97
C VAL A 31 -2.17 -1.68 -4.02
N ALA A 32 -2.96 -2.08 -3.02
CA ALA A 32 -4.39 -1.77 -2.96
C ALA A 32 -4.67 -0.26 -2.84
N HIS A 33 -3.88 0.45 -2.04
CA HIS A 33 -4.01 1.90 -1.80
C HIS A 33 -2.68 2.60 -2.11
N PRO A 34 -2.32 2.77 -3.40
CA PRO A 34 -1.02 3.36 -3.78
C PRO A 34 -0.94 4.86 -3.46
N TYR A 35 -2.08 5.55 -3.36
CA TYR A 35 -2.19 6.97 -3.03
C TYR A 35 -2.17 7.26 -1.53
N ALA A 36 -2.21 6.24 -0.69
CA ALA A 36 -2.19 6.42 0.76
C ALA A 36 -0.87 7.06 1.19
N ALA A 37 -0.92 7.99 2.15
CA ALA A 37 0.25 8.66 2.71
C ALA A 37 1.41 7.70 3.11
N PRO A 38 1.18 6.52 3.73
CA PRO A 38 2.28 5.60 4.03
C PRO A 38 2.89 4.91 2.80
N SER A 39 2.13 4.76 1.71
CA SER A 39 2.58 4.12 0.46
C SER A 39 3.37 5.08 -0.43
N TYR A 40 3.01 6.36 -0.40
CA TYR A 40 3.60 7.39 -1.25
C TYR A 40 4.95 7.85 -0.70
N ASP A 41 6.03 7.60 -1.45
CA ASP A 41 7.37 8.09 -1.14
C ASP A 41 7.88 8.92 -2.32
N LYS A 42 8.25 10.19 -2.07
CA LYS A 42 8.79 11.09 -3.10
C LYS A 42 10.09 10.59 -3.71
N LYS A 43 10.81 9.69 -3.03
CA LYS A 43 12.04 9.05 -3.54
C LYS A 43 11.75 7.89 -4.49
N ALA A 44 10.49 7.45 -4.60
CA ALA A 44 10.12 6.38 -5.52
C ALA A 44 10.15 6.88 -6.98
N PRO A 45 10.65 6.07 -7.92
CA PRO A 45 10.56 6.40 -9.35
C PRO A 45 9.11 6.37 -9.83
N PRO A 46 8.81 7.02 -10.98
CA PRO A 46 7.46 7.02 -11.56
C PRO A 46 6.90 5.60 -11.73
N GLY A 47 5.65 5.39 -11.29
CA GLY A 47 4.97 4.09 -11.36
C GLY A 47 5.30 3.12 -10.22
N TYR A 48 6.14 3.52 -9.26
CA TYR A 48 6.48 2.72 -8.10
C TYR A 48 6.05 3.41 -6.80
N VAL A 49 5.62 2.60 -5.84
CA VAL A 49 5.24 3.03 -4.49
C VAL A 49 5.97 2.17 -3.47
N ARG A 50 6.11 2.66 -2.24
CA ARG A 50 6.78 1.92 -1.18
C ARG A 50 5.93 0.69 -0.81
N ARG A 51 6.57 -0.48 -0.74
CA ARG A 51 5.93 -1.70 -0.25
C ARG A 51 5.58 -1.48 1.22
N LEU A 52 4.29 -1.58 1.51
CA LEU A 52 3.80 -1.72 2.87
C LEU A 52 3.60 -3.21 3.12
N GLU A 53 4.29 -3.73 4.13
CA GLU A 53 3.91 -5.00 4.76
C GLU A 53 2.48 -4.78 5.26
N THR A 54 1.52 -5.56 4.77
CA THR A 54 0.09 -5.40 5.08
C THR A 54 -0.18 -5.79 6.54
N THR A 55 0.33 -5.01 7.49
CA THR A 55 -0.12 -5.04 8.88
C THR A 55 -1.28 -4.06 9.01
N GLY A 56 -2.47 -4.53 8.63
CA GLY A 56 -3.71 -4.21 9.33
C GLY A 56 -4.22 -2.78 9.38
N ILE A 57 -3.64 -1.82 8.68
CA ILE A 57 -4.24 -0.49 8.54
C ILE A 57 -4.75 -0.36 7.11
N VAL A 58 -5.71 -1.21 6.76
CA VAL A 58 -6.81 -0.71 5.94
C VAL A 58 -7.43 0.35 6.83
N THR A 59 -7.08 1.62 6.60
CA THR A 59 -8.02 2.68 6.98
C THR A 59 -9.24 2.35 6.15
N THR A 60 -10.15 1.57 6.73
CA THR A 60 -11.56 1.71 6.44
C THR A 60 -11.81 3.17 6.77
N TYR A 61 -11.51 4.06 5.82
CA TYR A 61 -12.26 5.30 5.71
C TYR A 61 -13.69 4.83 5.87
N ASP A 62 -14.37 5.47 6.81
CA ASP A 62 -15.71 5.16 7.29
C ASP A 62 -16.71 5.28 6.12
N GLU A 63 -16.52 4.41 5.11
CA GLU A 63 -17.32 4.27 3.91
C GLU A 63 -18.78 4.10 4.30
N PRO A 64 -19.16 3.29 5.32
CA PRO A 64 -20.56 3.25 5.71
C PRO A 64 -21.09 4.62 6.17
N ARG A 65 -20.35 5.44 6.94
CA ARG A 65 -20.85 6.80 7.27
C ARG A 65 -20.93 7.71 6.06
N ILE A 66 -19.89 7.76 5.21
CA ILE A 66 -19.88 8.68 4.07
C ILE A 66 -20.93 8.27 3.02
N THR A 67 -21.11 6.96 2.80
CA THR A 67 -22.13 6.43 1.87
C THR A 67 -23.55 6.63 2.40
N THR A 68 -23.74 6.57 3.73
CA THR A 68 -25.08 6.75 4.34
C THR A 68 -25.43 8.19 4.68
N MET A 69 -24.50 9.12 4.52
CA MET A 69 -24.69 10.55 4.80
C MET A 69 -25.73 11.22 3.89
N PHE A 70 -25.96 10.64 2.70
CA PHE A 70 -26.96 11.10 1.72
C PHE A 70 -28.03 10.04 1.44
N SER A 71 -28.13 9.00 2.29
CA SER A 71 -29.16 7.97 2.11
C SER A 71 -30.51 8.49 2.58
N ASP A 72 -31.45 8.62 1.65
CA ASP A 72 -32.85 9.00 1.90
C ASP A 72 -33.58 7.99 2.83
N GLU A 73 -33.15 6.72 2.81
CA GLU A 73 -33.67 5.68 3.72
C GLU A 73 -33.09 5.72 5.15
N ASN A 74 -32.09 6.56 5.43
CA ASN A 74 -31.52 6.71 6.76
C ASN A 74 -32.17 7.91 7.48
N PRO A 75 -33.13 7.70 8.40
CA PRO A 75 -33.81 8.78 9.11
C PRO A 75 -32.87 9.63 9.99
N ASN A 76 -31.63 9.19 10.22
CA ASN A 76 -30.60 9.94 10.94
C ASN A 76 -29.63 10.71 10.01
N ALA A 77 -29.78 10.65 8.68
CA ALA A 77 -28.89 11.30 7.72
C ALA A 77 -29.22 12.79 7.46
N CYS A 78 -30.46 13.24 7.76
CA CYS A 78 -30.86 14.65 7.65
C CYS A 78 -30.38 15.50 8.85
N SER A 79 -29.06 15.59 9.08
CA SER A 79 -28.50 16.43 10.14
C SER A 79 -27.57 17.55 9.66
N ILE A 80 -27.45 17.76 8.35
CA ILE A 80 -26.80 18.93 7.76
C ILE A 80 -27.88 19.76 7.06
N MET A 81 -28.35 20.78 7.77
CA MET A 81 -29.21 21.83 7.26
C MET A 81 -28.63 23.16 7.73
#